data_AF-A0A366GQC5-F1
#
_entry.id   AF-A0A366GQC5-F1
#
_cell.length_a   1.000
_cell.length_b   1.000
_cell.length_c   1.000
_cell.angle_alpha   90.00
_cell.angle_beta   90.00
_cell.angle_gamma   90.00
#
_symmetry.space_group_name_H-M   'P 1'
#
loop_
_entity.id
_entity.type
_entity.pdbx_description
1 polymer ?
#
loop_
_entity_poly.entity_id
_entity_poly.type
_entity_poly.pdbx_seq_one_letter_code
_entity_poly.pdbx_strand_id
1 'polypeptide(L)'
;MFVTGRADAILPINHTSRPYVGLNRRVEGKHSGLRYYEILNAHHLDVLNGFPGIAERYVPLHHYYFQALDLVWEHLTEKRPLPPSQVVRTMPRGNLTTPLGEANLPAISPEPVPQDRIVFTGSQLRIPE
;
A
#
# COMPACT_ATOMS: atom_id res chain seq x y z
N MET A 1 5.81 2.83 -8.66
CA MET A 1 5.33 2.28 -7.36
C MET A 1 3.90 1.79 -7.56
N PHE A 2 3.51 0.67 -6.95
CA PHE A 2 2.14 0.18 -6.93
C PHE A 2 1.59 0.35 -5.51
N VAL A 3 0.51 1.11 -5.38
CA VAL A 3 -0.22 1.30 -4.13
C VAL A 3 -1.61 0.71 -4.32
N THR A 4 -2.01 -0.24 -3.46
CA THR A 4 -3.31 -0.90 -3.57
C THR A 4 -3.96 -1.01 -2.21
N GLY A 5 -5.29 -0.87 -2.19
CA GLY A 5 -6.07 -1.19 -1.00
C GLY A 5 -6.16 -2.70 -0.81
N ARG A 6 -5.87 -3.21 0.39
CA ARG A 6 -5.97 -4.65 0.67
C ARG A 6 -7.42 -5.15 0.58
N ALA A 7 -8.38 -4.28 0.87
CA ALA A 7 -9.81 -4.58 0.83
C ALA A 7 -10.47 -4.13 -0.50
N ASP A 8 -9.70 -4.06 -1.58
CA ASP A 8 -10.23 -3.72 -2.91
C ASP A 8 -11.13 -4.85 -3.46
N ALA A 9 -12.42 -4.56 -3.55
CA ALA A 9 -13.44 -5.47 -4.09
C ALA A 9 -13.81 -5.18 -5.57
N ILE A 10 -13.27 -4.11 -6.18
CA ILE A 10 -13.48 -3.77 -7.59
C ILE A 10 -12.38 -4.39 -8.45
N LEU A 11 -11.14 -4.29 -7.99
CA LEU A 11 -9.95 -4.89 -8.58
C LEU A 11 -9.31 -5.84 -7.56
N PRO A 12 -9.80 -7.08 -7.42
CA PRO A 12 -9.33 -8.01 -6.39
C PRO A 12 -7.82 -8.26 -6.49
N ILE A 13 -7.07 -7.84 -5.47
CA ILE A 13 -5.60 -7.80 -5.49
C ILE A 13 -4.92 -9.14 -5.78
N ASN A 14 -5.58 -10.25 -5.40
CA ASN A 14 -5.11 -11.61 -5.68
C ASN A 14 -5.12 -11.96 -7.18
N HIS A 15 -5.88 -11.24 -7.98
CA HIS A 15 -6.03 -11.46 -9.43
C HIS A 15 -5.51 -10.28 -10.26
N THR A 16 -4.94 -9.25 -9.62
CA THR A 16 -4.44 -8.05 -10.29
C THR A 16 -2.99 -7.74 -9.89
N SER A 17 -2.80 -7.03 -8.77
CA SER A 17 -1.50 -6.51 -8.35
C SER A 17 -0.52 -7.60 -7.92
N ARG A 18 -0.95 -8.54 -7.07
CA ARG A 18 -0.10 -9.62 -6.54
C ARG A 18 0.52 -10.49 -7.65
N PRO A 19 -0.24 -11.01 -8.65
CA PRO A 19 0.36 -11.81 -9.71
C PRO A 19 1.33 -10.99 -10.59
N TYR A 20 1.05 -9.71 -10.85
CA TYR A 20 1.98 -8.85 -11.59
C TYR A 20 3.30 -8.67 -10.82
N VAL A 21 3.23 -8.39 -9.51
CA VAL A 21 4.43 -8.25 -8.66
C VAL A 21 5.24 -9.55 -8.66
N GLY A 22 4.57 -10.71 -8.54
CA GLY A 22 5.22 -12.01 -8.63
C GLY A 22 5.93 -12.25 -9.97
N LEU A 23 5.25 -11.95 -11.08
CA LEU A 23 5.82 -12.07 -12.43
C LEU A 23 7.02 -11.12 -12.61
N ASN A 24 6.87 -9.84 -12.25
CA ASN A 24 7.94 -8.85 -12.34
C ASN A 24 9.17 -9.29 -11.54
N ARG A 25 8.99 -9.80 -10.31
CA ARG A 25 10.10 -10.34 -9.51
C ARG A 25 10.75 -11.57 -10.14
N ARG A 26 9.99 -12.42 -10.81
CA ARG A 26 10.54 -13.59 -11.53
C ARG A 26 11.35 -13.19 -12.77
N VAL A 27 10.90 -12.18 -13.51
CA VAL A 27 11.55 -11.72 -14.75
C VAL A 27 12.76 -10.83 -14.47
N GLU A 28 12.61 -9.83 -13.61
CA GLU A 28 13.63 -8.80 -13.38
C GLU A 28 14.51 -9.09 -12.15
N GLY A 29 14.05 -9.93 -11.22
CA GLY A 29 14.80 -10.32 -10.03
C GLY A 29 15.27 -9.12 -9.21
N LYS A 30 16.58 -9.09 -8.92
CA LYS A 30 17.24 -8.02 -8.14
C LYS A 30 17.32 -6.69 -8.89
N HIS A 31 17.14 -6.68 -10.21
CA HIS A 31 17.15 -5.45 -11.02
C HIS A 31 15.80 -4.74 -11.02
N SER A 32 14.75 -5.37 -10.49
CA SER A 32 13.43 -4.75 -10.41
C SER A 32 13.42 -3.50 -9.54
N GLY A 33 13.08 -2.38 -10.17
CA GLY A 33 12.77 -1.11 -9.49
C GLY A 33 11.36 -1.07 -8.89
N LEU A 34 10.54 -2.12 -9.10
CA LEU A 34 9.17 -2.14 -8.59
C LEU A 34 9.16 -2.10 -7.05
N ARG A 35 8.26 -1.26 -6.53
CA ARG A 35 7.88 -1.21 -5.12
C ARG A 35 6.38 -1.34 -5.01
N TYR A 36 5.95 -2.22 -4.10
CA TYR A 36 4.56 -2.61 -3.91
C TYR A 36 4.13 -2.35 -2.47
N TYR A 37 3.03 -1.62 -2.30
CA TYR A 37 2.48 -1.22 -1.02
C TYR A 37 1.03 -1.68 -0.92
N GLU A 38 0.75 -2.56 0.04
CA GLU A 38 -0.62 -2.97 0.38
C GLU A 38 -1.11 -2.20 1.59
N ILE A 39 -2.12 -1.35 1.39
CA ILE A 39 -2.67 -0.50 2.43
C ILE A 39 -3.81 -1.26 3.11
N LEU A 40 -3.67 -1.56 4.41
CA LEU A 40 -4.77 -2.13 5.17
C LEU A 40 -5.95 -1.18 5.22
N ASN A 41 -7.15 -1.73 5.38
CA ASN A 41 -8.39 -0.96 5.50
C ASN A 41 -8.62 0.04 4.36
N ALA A 42 -8.05 -0.16 3.17
CA ALA A 42 -8.30 0.70 2.02
C ALA A 42 -8.92 -0.12 0.88
N HIS A 43 -9.73 0.54 0.06
CA HIS A 43 -10.40 -0.02 -1.10
C HIS A 43 -10.32 0.94 -2.29
N HIS A 44 -10.88 0.56 -3.44
CA HIS A 44 -10.72 1.29 -4.71
C HIS A 44 -11.39 2.67 -4.76
N LEU A 45 -12.53 2.81 -4.09
CA LEU A 45 -13.50 3.89 -4.34
C LEU A 45 -13.54 4.85 -3.15
N ASP A 46 -12.50 5.67 -2.99
CA ASP A 46 -12.39 6.61 -1.87
C ASP A 46 -13.61 7.52 -1.65
N VAL A 47 -14.36 7.82 -2.72
CA VAL A 47 -15.62 8.58 -2.63
C VAL A 47 -16.63 7.95 -1.65
N LEU A 48 -16.58 6.62 -1.46
CA LEU A 48 -17.49 5.92 -0.57
C LEU A 48 -17.13 6.09 0.92
N ASN A 49 -15.90 6.53 1.23
CA ASN A 49 -15.44 6.73 2.61
C ASN A 49 -16.16 7.88 3.35
N GLY A 50 -17.04 8.61 2.66
CA GLY A 50 -17.94 9.60 3.24
C GLY A 50 -19.28 9.04 3.74
N PHE A 51 -19.62 7.77 3.44
CA PHE A 51 -20.90 7.19 3.83
C PHE A 51 -20.84 6.47 5.19
N PRO A 52 -21.92 6.54 6.00
CA PRO A 52 -22.07 5.72 7.19
C PRO A 52 -21.95 4.22 6.89
N GLY A 53 -21.24 3.49 7.74
CA GLY A 53 -20.95 2.06 7.59
C GLY A 53 -19.69 1.74 6.78
N ILE A 54 -19.15 2.71 6.02
CA ILE A 54 -17.90 2.60 5.24
C ILE A 54 -16.80 3.40 5.92
N ALA A 55 -17.10 4.66 6.26
CA ALA A 55 -16.20 5.62 6.88
C ALA A 55 -15.52 5.15 8.19
N GLU A 56 -16.16 4.25 8.91
CA GLU A 56 -15.72 3.68 10.18
C GLU A 56 -14.74 2.53 9.99
N ARG A 57 -14.71 1.93 8.80
CA ARG A 57 -13.99 0.70 8.48
C ARG A 57 -12.84 0.92 7.52
N TYR A 58 -12.88 1.98 6.73
CA TYR A 58 -11.92 2.21 5.66
C TYR A 58 -11.22 3.57 5.74
N VAL A 59 -10.03 3.62 5.16
CA VAL A 59 -9.17 4.79 5.04
C VAL A 59 -9.00 5.15 3.56
N PRO A 60 -8.77 6.44 3.23
CA PRO A 60 -8.56 6.88 1.86
C PRO A 60 -7.25 6.34 1.27
N LEU A 61 -7.35 5.58 0.18
CA LEU A 61 -6.20 5.09 -0.58
C LEU A 61 -5.46 6.25 -1.28
N HIS A 62 -6.17 7.31 -1.64
CA HIS A 62 -5.64 8.46 -2.37
C HIS A 62 -4.55 9.20 -1.58
N HIS A 63 -4.62 9.18 -0.24
CA HIS A 63 -3.53 9.68 0.62
C HIS A 63 -2.20 8.99 0.31
N TYR A 64 -2.21 7.66 0.19
CA TYR A 64 -1.02 6.87 -0.10
C TYR A 64 -0.58 6.94 -1.56
N TYR A 65 -1.51 7.22 -2.48
CA TYR A 65 -1.15 7.54 -3.86
C TYR A 65 -0.28 8.81 -3.93
N PHE A 66 -0.68 9.89 -3.27
CA PHE A 66 0.12 11.12 -3.22
C PHE A 66 1.46 10.90 -2.52
N GLN A 67 1.47 10.20 -1.37
CA GLN A 67 2.73 9.87 -0.70
C GLN A 67 3.68 9.04 -1.61
N ALA A 68 3.15 8.14 -2.43
CA ALA A 68 3.96 7.41 -3.40
C ALA A 68 4.49 8.32 -4.52
N LEU A 69 3.72 9.32 -4.98
CA LEU A 69 4.22 10.31 -5.93
C LEU A 69 5.37 11.12 -5.34
N ASP A 70 5.26 11.53 -4.08
CA ASP A 70 6.33 12.26 -3.38
C ASP A 70 7.60 11.41 -3.27
N LEU A 71 7.46 10.13 -2.90
CA LEU A 71 8.59 9.19 -2.83
C LEU A 71 9.26 8.96 -4.20
N VAL A 72 8.48 8.88 -5.28
CA VAL A 72 9.04 8.82 -6.65
C VAL A 72 9.75 10.13 -6.98
N TRP A 73 9.15 11.27 -6.66
CA TRP A 73 9.75 12.57 -6.92
C TRP A 73 11.12 12.70 -6.25
N GLU A 74 11.19 12.46 -4.94
CA GLU A 74 12.44 12.48 -4.17
C GLU A 74 13.47 11.48 -4.71
N HIS A 75 13.04 10.29 -5.14
CA HIS A 75 13.94 9.32 -5.77
C HIS A 75 14.56 9.85 -7.07
N LEU A 76 13.76 10.52 -7.90
CA LEU A 76 14.21 11.02 -9.20
C LEU A 76 15.10 12.26 -9.06
N THR A 77 14.73 13.19 -8.17
CA THR A 77 15.38 14.50 -8.02
C THR A 77 16.55 14.49 -7.04
N GLU A 78 16.41 13.79 -5.92
CA GLU A 78 17.38 13.77 -4.82
C GLU A 78 18.13 12.44 -4.70
N LYS A 79 17.80 11.45 -5.53
CA LYS A 79 18.37 10.09 -5.48
C LYS A 79 18.12 9.37 -4.15
N ARG A 80 17.08 9.76 -3.41
CA ARG A 80 16.67 9.04 -2.20
C ARG A 80 16.27 7.61 -2.52
N PRO A 81 16.65 6.60 -1.73
CA PRO A 81 16.23 5.23 -1.98
C PRO A 81 14.73 5.08 -1.75
N LEU A 82 14.05 4.39 -2.67
CA LEU A 82 12.62 4.07 -2.48
C LEU A 82 12.43 3.06 -1.34
N PRO A 83 11.49 3.30 -0.41
CA PRO A 83 11.16 2.36 0.65
C PRO A 83 10.90 0.94 0.14
N PRO A 84 11.26 -0.12 0.87
CA PRO A 84 11.00 -1.48 0.43
C PRO A 84 9.48 -1.75 0.35
N SER A 85 9.12 -2.80 -0.40
CA SER A 85 7.72 -3.22 -0.52
C SER A 85 7.18 -3.68 0.84
N GLN A 86 5.98 -3.23 1.20
CA GLN A 86 5.46 -3.43 2.56
C GLN A 86 3.93 -3.40 2.61
N VAL A 87 3.40 -3.92 3.71
CA VAL A 87 2.03 -3.73 4.16
C VAL A 87 2.00 -2.50 5.07
N VAL A 88 1.14 -1.53 4.78
CA VAL A 88 0.95 -0.36 5.64
C VAL A 88 -0.24 -0.62 6.55
N ARG A 89 0.02 -0.74 7.86
CA ARG A 89 -0.99 -1.07 8.86
C ARG A 89 -1.73 0.16 9.36
N THR A 90 -2.69 0.60 8.56
CA THR A 90 -3.59 1.72 8.91
C THR A 90 -4.57 1.33 10.01
N MET A 91 -5.19 2.34 10.62
CA MET A 91 -6.22 2.15 11.64
C MET A 91 -7.47 2.96 11.27
N PRO A 92 -8.64 2.35 11.05
CA PRO A 92 -9.87 3.08 10.78
C PRO A 92 -10.23 4.01 11.95
N ARG A 93 -10.90 5.13 11.65
CA ARG A 93 -11.34 6.11 12.65
C ARG A 93 -12.48 5.63 13.57
N GLY A 94 -13.09 4.47 13.27
CA GLY A 94 -14.13 3.83 14.07
C GLY A 94 -15.50 4.52 14.11
N ASN A 95 -15.56 5.83 13.87
CA ASN A 95 -16.79 6.61 13.76
C ASN A 95 -16.62 7.71 12.68
N LEU A 96 -17.64 7.91 11.84
CA LEU A 96 -17.66 8.96 10.81
C LEU A 96 -17.45 10.37 11.38
N THR A 97 -17.91 10.65 12.60
CA THR A 97 -17.77 11.97 13.23
C THR A 97 -16.38 12.20 13.81
N THR A 98 -15.59 11.13 14.02
CA THR A 98 -14.19 11.26 14.43
C THR A 98 -13.38 11.80 13.25
N PRO A 99 -12.63 12.90 13.42
CA PRO A 99 -11.72 13.37 12.38
C PRO A 99 -10.66 12.31 12.07
N LEU A 100 -10.34 12.16 10.78
CA LEU A 100 -9.23 11.32 10.36
C LEU A 100 -7.90 12.04 10.62
N GLY A 101 -6.92 11.36 11.22
CA GLY A 101 -5.62 11.94 11.53
C GLY A 101 -4.45 11.02 11.19
N GLU A 102 -3.22 11.49 11.42
CA GLU A 102 -1.99 10.73 11.13
C GLU A 102 -1.91 9.39 11.86
N ALA A 103 -2.48 9.30 13.07
CA ALA A 103 -2.56 8.03 13.80
C ALA A 103 -3.40 6.96 13.06
N ASN A 104 -4.34 7.37 12.20
CA ASN A 104 -5.10 6.47 11.33
C ASN A 104 -4.34 6.12 10.04
N LEU A 105 -3.46 7.04 9.61
CA LEU A 105 -2.78 7.04 8.33
C LEU A 105 -1.25 7.04 8.52
N PRO A 106 -0.66 5.98 9.11
CA PRO A 106 0.79 5.92 9.24
C PRO A 106 1.44 5.98 7.85
N ALA A 107 2.56 6.69 7.76
CA ALA A 107 3.30 6.83 6.51
C ALA A 107 3.89 5.49 6.03
N ILE A 108 4.14 5.39 4.72
CA ILE A 108 4.97 4.34 4.13
C ILE A 108 6.37 4.44 4.76
N SER A 109 6.75 3.43 5.53
CA SER A 109 8.00 3.48 6.30
C SER A 109 9.21 3.27 5.38
N PRO A 110 10.27 4.09 5.47
CA PRO A 110 11.53 3.79 4.78
C PRO A 110 12.18 2.50 5.30
N GLU A 111 11.90 2.14 6.56
CA GLU A 111 12.44 0.97 7.25
C GLU A 111 11.30 0.21 7.96
N PRO A 112 10.43 -0.49 7.21
CA PRO A 112 9.35 -1.26 7.81
C PRO A 112 9.93 -2.41 8.65
N VAL A 113 9.24 -2.73 9.74
CA VAL A 113 9.55 -3.90 10.55
C VAL A 113 9.45 -5.17 9.71
N PRO A 114 10.22 -6.24 10.03
CA PRO A 114 10.22 -7.46 9.21
C PRO A 114 8.84 -8.06 8.95
N GLN A 115 7.93 -7.94 9.91
CA GLN A 115 6.56 -8.44 9.84
C GLN A 115 5.66 -7.69 8.86
N ASP A 116 6.12 -6.54 8.34
CA ASP A 116 5.36 -5.75 7.36
C ASP A 116 6.00 -5.81 5.97
N ARG A 117 7.18 -6.43 5.84
CA ARG A 117 7.89 -6.52 4.56
C ARG A 117 7.24 -7.53 3.63
N ILE A 118 6.98 -7.09 2.39
CA ILE A 118 6.59 -7.97 1.29
C ILE A 118 7.88 -8.43 0.60
N VAL A 119 8.11 -9.75 0.59
CA VAL A 119 9.36 -10.33 0.08
C VAL A 119 9.08 -11.40 -0.96
N PHE A 120 9.95 -11.51 -1.96
CA PHE A 120 9.93 -12.60 -2.93
C PHE A 120 11.06 -13.57 -2.59
N THR A 121 10.72 -14.83 -2.30
CA THR A 121 11.70 -15.87 -1.92
C THR A 121 11.46 -17.13 -2.72
N GLY A 122 12.50 -17.63 -3.39
CA GLY A 122 12.36 -18.73 -4.34
C GLY A 122 11.43 -18.34 -5.49
N SER A 123 10.25 -18.96 -5.55
CA SER A 123 9.19 -18.68 -6.52
C SER A 123 7.93 -18.07 -5.89
N GLN A 124 8.00 -17.66 -4.62
CA GLN A 124 6.84 -17.22 -3.84
C GLN A 124 6.93 -15.74 -3.47
N LEU A 125 5.85 -15.01 -3.73
CA LEU A 125 5.61 -13.69 -3.15
C LEU A 125 4.98 -13.88 -1.76
N ARG A 126 5.71 -13.53 -0.71
CA ARG A 126 5.25 -13.60 0.68
C ARG A 126 4.75 -12.23 1.10
N ILE A 127 3.48 -12.19 1.47
CA ILE A 127 2.77 -10.98 1.87
C ILE A 127 2.29 -11.21 3.29
N PRO A 128 2.72 -10.39 4.27
CA PRO A 128 2.24 -10.53 5.64
C PRO A 128 0.74 -10.27 5.77
N GLU A 129 0.09 -11.01 6.67
CA GLU A 129 -1.29 -10.76 7.10
C GLU A 129 -1.40 -9.47 7.93
#